data_AF-A0A2G9S1J7-F1
#
_entry.id   AF-A0A2G9S1J7-F1
#
_cell.length_a   1.000
_cell.length_b   1.000
_cell.length_c   1.000
_cell.angle_alpha   90.00
_cell.angle_beta   90.00
_cell.angle_gamma   90.00
#
_symmetry.space_group_name_H-M   'P 1'
#
loop_
_entity.id
_entity.type
_entity.pdbx_description
1 polymer ?
#
loop_
_entity_poly.entity_id
_entity_poly.type
_entity_poly.pdbx_seq_one_letter_code
_entity_poly.pdbx_strand_id
1 'polypeptide(L)'
;MEEMGIKRQCVWPLIVIMDDSCVLWNVHGKATDQSSPFTETDSGIKNVSLKYVLQHMEATPKITNYAMLGIQKWNSKLNSSFPKCSFSRCHVHDFIMLNVDLTQNVQYDLNRYFCEDIDFNLRANSGGLPICRFNNFSLMKKHIHVGGHKDFIVKPKVMITESAGPISPMQYVCAPDSEQTLLAAPAQFLLEKFLQYSAHKLFPKAVTNPRNPLLAVDCYLNLGPEVTLCYVSSRPHSVNVNCDGLAFSGLLLYLCDSFVCAGMLKKFRFLKGTCFT
;
A
#
# COMPACT_ATOMS: atom_id res chain seq x y z
N MET A 1 9.95 10.13 -30.43
CA MET A 1 9.95 8.69 -30.10
C MET A 1 8.63 8.08 -30.62
N GLU A 2 8.49 8.04 -31.94
CA GLU A 2 7.47 7.31 -32.69
C GLU A 2 8.27 6.35 -33.59
N GLU A 3 8.79 5.27 -33.04
CA GLU A 3 9.79 4.44 -33.76
C GLU A 3 9.26 3.08 -34.25
N MET A 4 7.95 2.85 -34.27
CA MET A 4 7.41 1.58 -34.82
C MET A 4 6.14 1.70 -35.67
N GLY A 5 5.64 2.89 -36.00
CA GLY A 5 4.43 3.03 -36.85
C GLY A 5 3.14 2.41 -36.30
N ILE A 6 3.18 1.84 -35.09
CA ILE A 6 2.01 1.34 -34.36
C ILE A 6 1.35 2.54 -33.69
N LYS A 7 0.13 2.88 -34.11
CA LYS A 7 -0.68 3.87 -33.40
C LYS A 7 -0.94 3.36 -31.99
N ARG A 8 -0.68 4.16 -30.95
CA ARG A 8 -0.85 3.77 -29.53
C ARG A 8 -2.22 3.15 -29.23
N GLN A 9 -3.27 3.64 -29.92
CA GLN A 9 -4.64 3.11 -29.85
C GLN A 9 -4.81 1.64 -30.31
N CYS A 10 -3.78 1.01 -30.88
CA CYS A 10 -3.79 -0.40 -31.30
C CYS A 10 -3.12 -1.34 -30.29
N VAL A 11 -2.47 -0.82 -29.25
CA VAL A 11 -1.82 -1.60 -28.20
C VAL A 11 -2.74 -1.64 -26.98
N TRP A 12 -2.94 -2.82 -26.42
CA TRP A 12 -3.73 -2.98 -25.19
C TRP A 12 -2.99 -2.28 -24.03
N PRO A 13 -3.60 -1.33 -23.32
CA PRO A 13 -2.89 -0.43 -22.40
C PRO A 13 -2.64 -1.04 -21.01
N LEU A 14 -2.91 -2.34 -20.85
CA LEU A 14 -2.82 -3.03 -19.56
C LEU A 14 -1.53 -3.82 -19.48
N ILE A 15 -0.75 -3.56 -18.43
CA ILE A 15 0.43 -4.34 -18.06
C ILE A 15 0.18 -5.06 -16.75
N VAL A 16 0.73 -6.26 -16.60
CA VAL A 16 0.65 -7.01 -15.34
C VAL A 16 1.97 -6.85 -14.60
N ILE A 17 1.89 -6.33 -13.38
CA ILE A 17 2.98 -6.19 -12.43
C ILE A 17 2.69 -7.13 -11.28
N MET A 18 3.66 -7.97 -10.93
CA MET A 18 3.49 -8.99 -9.91
C MET A 18 4.79 -9.19 -9.15
N ASP A 19 4.68 -9.35 -7.84
CA ASP A 19 5.78 -9.73 -6.97
C ASP A 19 6.25 -11.16 -7.28
N ASP A 20 7.56 -11.35 -7.34
CA ASP A 20 8.20 -12.61 -7.71
C ASP A 20 7.93 -13.75 -6.70
N SER A 21 7.51 -13.41 -5.49
CA SER A 21 7.13 -14.39 -4.47
C SER A 21 5.68 -14.85 -4.59
N CYS A 22 4.87 -14.33 -5.50
CA CYS A 22 3.53 -14.87 -5.80
C CYS A 22 3.62 -16.26 -6.45
N VAL A 23 3.09 -17.28 -5.78
CA VAL A 23 3.31 -18.70 -6.17
C VAL A 23 2.03 -19.51 -6.39
N LEU A 24 0.88 -19.09 -5.85
CA LEU A 24 -0.36 -19.87 -5.95
C LEU A 24 -1.56 -18.93 -6.07
N TRP A 25 -2.53 -19.32 -6.89
CA TRP A 25 -3.79 -18.60 -7.06
C TRP A 25 -4.96 -19.52 -6.74
N ASN A 26 -5.96 -18.94 -6.09
CA ASN A 26 -7.17 -19.63 -5.69
C ASN A 26 -8.37 -18.88 -6.22
N VAL A 27 -9.40 -19.63 -6.63
CA VAL A 27 -10.75 -19.11 -6.84
C VAL A 27 -11.63 -19.52 -5.67
N HIS A 28 -12.45 -18.59 -5.19
CA HIS A 28 -13.42 -18.76 -4.13
C HIS A 28 -14.80 -18.84 -4.77
N GLY A 29 -15.45 -19.99 -4.68
CA GLY A 29 -16.78 -20.23 -5.25
C GLY A 29 -17.74 -20.79 -4.22
N LYS A 30 -19.02 -20.47 -4.37
CA LYS A 30 -20.08 -21.31 -3.79
C LYS A 30 -20.15 -22.58 -4.62
N ALA A 31 -20.20 -23.74 -3.97
CA ALA A 31 -20.57 -24.99 -4.63
C ALA A 31 -22.03 -24.86 -5.08
N THR A 32 -22.26 -24.36 -6.29
CA THR A 32 -23.56 -24.39 -6.95
C THR A 32 -23.38 -25.05 -8.31
N ASP A 33 -23.85 -26.30 -8.30
CA ASP A 33 -24.34 -27.17 -9.38
C ASP A 33 -23.41 -28.10 -10.18
N GLN A 34 -23.55 -29.39 -9.79
CA GLN A 34 -23.77 -30.59 -10.61
C GLN A 34 -22.57 -31.19 -11.37
N SER A 35 -21.89 -32.15 -10.72
CA SER A 35 -21.64 -33.53 -11.21
C SER A 35 -20.41 -34.22 -10.60
N SER A 36 -20.28 -34.30 -9.27
CA SER A 36 -19.35 -35.28 -8.66
C SER A 36 -19.75 -35.63 -7.22
N PRO A 37 -19.82 -36.92 -6.85
CA PRO A 37 -20.05 -37.33 -5.48
C PRO A 37 -18.69 -37.55 -4.81
N PHE A 38 -18.17 -36.56 -4.07
CA PHE A 38 -17.05 -36.80 -3.16
C PHE A 38 -17.20 -36.03 -1.84
N THR A 39 -17.34 -36.85 -0.80
CA THR A 39 -16.95 -36.73 0.61
C THR A 39 -16.48 -35.38 1.17
N GLU A 40 -17.17 -34.99 2.24
CA GLU A 40 -16.84 -34.12 3.39
C GLU A 40 -15.52 -33.30 3.39
N THR A 41 -15.65 -32.02 3.76
CA THR A 41 -14.61 -31.00 4.08
C THR A 41 -13.97 -30.18 2.95
N ASP A 42 -14.59 -30.07 1.77
CA ASP A 42 -14.01 -29.23 0.72
C ASP A 42 -14.36 -27.74 0.93
N SER A 43 -13.42 -26.99 1.51
CA SER A 43 -13.44 -25.52 1.47
C SER A 43 -13.72 -25.10 0.02
N GLY A 44 -14.65 -24.16 -0.23
CA GLY A 44 -15.00 -23.68 -1.59
C GLY A 44 -13.89 -22.89 -2.31
N ILE A 45 -12.64 -23.23 -2.03
CA ILE A 45 -11.40 -22.63 -2.49
C ILE A 45 -10.75 -23.67 -3.40
N LYS A 46 -10.58 -23.32 -4.68
CA LYS A 46 -9.92 -24.19 -5.67
C LYS A 46 -8.66 -23.53 -6.19
N ASN A 47 -7.57 -24.29 -6.22
CA ASN A 47 -6.33 -23.87 -6.87
C ASN A 47 -6.58 -23.66 -8.37
N VAL A 48 -6.12 -22.53 -8.92
CA VAL A 48 -6.24 -22.19 -10.35
C VAL A 48 -4.90 -21.67 -10.88
N SER A 49 -4.72 -21.72 -12.20
CA SER A 49 -3.52 -21.17 -12.83
C SER A 49 -3.60 -19.65 -12.93
N LEU A 50 -2.43 -18.99 -12.99
CA LEU A 50 -2.36 -17.55 -13.29
C LEU A 50 -3.05 -17.22 -14.62
N LYS A 51 -2.91 -18.10 -15.64
CA LYS A 51 -3.60 -17.96 -16.93
C LYS A 51 -5.12 -17.83 -16.74
N TYR A 52 -5.72 -18.68 -15.92
CA TYR A 52 -7.16 -18.64 -15.65
C TYR A 52 -7.58 -17.31 -15.00
N VAL A 53 -6.79 -16.82 -14.04
CA VAL A 53 -7.03 -15.53 -13.39
C VAL A 53 -6.97 -14.38 -14.41
N LEU A 54 -5.93 -14.35 -15.24
CA LEU A 54 -5.73 -13.31 -16.25
C LEU A 54 -6.85 -13.30 -17.30
N GLN A 55 -7.25 -14.48 -17.79
CA GLN A 55 -8.38 -14.60 -18.74
C GLN A 55 -9.68 -14.09 -18.13
N HIS A 56 -9.93 -14.36 -16.85
CA HIS A 56 -11.12 -13.87 -16.16
C HIS A 56 -11.09 -12.35 -15.98
N MET A 57 -9.92 -11.79 -15.63
CA MET A 57 -9.76 -10.34 -15.51
C MET A 57 -9.93 -9.66 -16.87
N GLU A 58 -9.28 -10.18 -17.92
CA GLU A 58 -9.37 -9.67 -19.30
C GLU A 58 -10.81 -9.65 -19.82
N ALA A 59 -11.62 -10.66 -19.47
CA ALA A 59 -13.04 -10.73 -19.83
C ALA A 59 -13.92 -9.67 -19.12
N THR A 60 -13.37 -8.84 -18.24
CA THR A 60 -14.11 -7.80 -17.53
C THR A 60 -14.61 -6.73 -18.51
N PRO A 61 -15.93 -6.44 -18.55
CA PRO A 61 -16.45 -5.40 -19.41
C PRO A 61 -15.81 -4.04 -19.12
N LYS A 62 -15.40 -3.34 -20.18
CA LYS A 62 -14.77 -2.00 -20.08
C LYS A 62 -13.54 -1.99 -19.16
N ILE A 63 -12.73 -3.06 -19.21
CA ILE A 63 -11.51 -3.19 -18.40
C ILE A 63 -10.57 -1.97 -18.53
N THR A 64 -10.52 -1.35 -19.71
CA THR A 64 -9.73 -0.15 -20.00
C THR A 64 -10.22 1.12 -19.31
N ASN A 65 -11.39 1.11 -18.67
CA ASN A 65 -11.85 2.20 -17.83
C ASN A 65 -11.31 2.11 -16.40
N TYR A 66 -10.73 0.97 -16.00
CA TYR A 66 -10.10 0.81 -14.71
C TYR A 66 -8.63 1.20 -14.80
N ALA A 67 -8.17 2.02 -13.86
CA ALA A 67 -6.77 2.41 -13.80
C ALA A 67 -5.90 1.28 -13.22
N MET A 68 -6.45 0.58 -12.22
CA MET A 68 -5.76 -0.52 -11.55
C MET A 68 -6.74 -1.62 -11.20
N LEU A 69 -6.35 -2.86 -11.49
CA LEU A 69 -7.09 -4.06 -11.14
C LEU A 69 -6.17 -4.99 -10.37
N GLY A 70 -6.71 -5.77 -9.45
CA GLY A 70 -5.91 -6.74 -8.71
C GLY A 70 -6.77 -7.76 -7.98
N ILE A 71 -6.12 -8.64 -7.24
CA ILE A 71 -6.77 -9.69 -6.46
C ILE A 71 -6.36 -9.58 -5.00
N GLN A 72 -7.12 -10.18 -4.09
CA GLN A 72 -6.77 -10.13 -2.67
C GLN A 72 -5.63 -11.09 -2.32
N LYS A 73 -4.88 -10.76 -1.28
CA LYS A 73 -3.96 -11.71 -0.65
C LYS A 73 -4.76 -12.74 0.16
N TRP A 74 -4.37 -14.01 0.07
CA TRP A 74 -4.97 -15.06 0.86
C TRP A 74 -4.78 -14.79 2.36
N ASN A 75 -5.83 -15.06 3.14
CA ASN A 75 -5.78 -15.02 4.59
C ASN A 75 -6.71 -16.09 5.16
N SER A 76 -6.46 -16.51 6.40
CA SER A 76 -7.21 -17.57 7.07
C SER A 76 -8.70 -17.23 7.29
N LYS A 77 -9.08 -15.95 7.30
CA LYS A 77 -10.49 -15.53 7.43
C LYS A 77 -11.30 -15.80 6.17
N LEU A 78 -10.66 -15.98 5.01
CA LEU A 78 -11.34 -16.38 3.77
C LEU A 78 -11.89 -17.80 3.85
N ASN A 79 -11.30 -18.66 4.69
CA ASN A 79 -11.80 -20.02 4.88
C ASN A 79 -13.09 -20.06 5.71
N SER A 80 -13.31 -19.07 6.58
CA SER A 80 -14.48 -19.02 7.46
C SER A 80 -15.63 -18.18 6.90
N SER A 81 -15.36 -17.26 5.97
CA SER A 81 -16.36 -16.42 5.36
C SER A 81 -16.00 -16.11 3.90
N PHE A 82 -16.85 -16.57 2.98
CA PHE A 82 -16.75 -16.18 1.58
C PHE A 82 -16.92 -14.66 1.44
N PRO A 83 -16.21 -14.03 0.48
CA PRO A 83 -16.42 -12.61 0.20
C PRO A 83 -17.89 -12.32 -0.08
N LYS A 84 -18.44 -11.30 0.60
CA LYS A 84 -19.84 -10.88 0.42
C LYS A 84 -20.11 -10.33 -0.98
N CYS A 85 -19.09 -9.77 -1.63
CA CYS A 85 -19.17 -9.15 -2.95
C CYS A 85 -18.01 -9.64 -3.81
N SER A 86 -18.28 -9.96 -5.09
CA SER A 86 -17.26 -10.42 -6.05
C SER A 86 -16.17 -9.37 -6.31
N PHE A 87 -16.49 -8.09 -6.12
CA PHE A 87 -15.60 -6.97 -6.36
C PHE A 87 -15.65 -5.97 -5.21
N SER A 88 -14.57 -5.23 -5.01
CA SER A 88 -14.53 -4.09 -4.09
C SER A 88 -13.62 -2.99 -4.62
N ARG A 89 -13.96 -1.72 -4.34
CA ARG A 89 -13.09 -0.57 -4.57
C ARG A 89 -12.14 -0.43 -3.38
N CYS A 90 -10.92 -0.96 -3.50
CA CYS A 90 -9.89 -0.86 -2.48
C CYS A 90 -8.51 -0.96 -3.12
N HIS A 91 -7.47 -0.58 -2.37
CA HIS A 91 -6.08 -0.69 -2.82
C HIS A 91 -5.70 -2.14 -3.15
N VAL A 92 -4.86 -2.28 -4.17
CA VAL A 92 -4.37 -3.56 -4.70
C VAL A 92 -2.86 -3.61 -4.60
N HIS A 93 -2.34 -4.76 -4.20
CA HIS A 93 -0.92 -4.97 -3.90
C HIS A 93 -0.51 -6.37 -4.38
N ASP A 94 0.80 -6.59 -4.54
CA ASP A 94 1.44 -7.86 -4.93
C ASP A 94 1.10 -8.36 -6.35
N PHE A 95 -0.10 -8.09 -6.84
CA PHE A 95 -0.59 -8.46 -8.17
C PHE A 95 -1.49 -7.34 -8.70
N ILE A 96 -0.99 -6.62 -9.70
CA ILE A 96 -1.61 -5.41 -10.23
C ILE A 96 -1.64 -5.50 -11.75
N MET A 97 -2.82 -5.39 -12.33
CA MET A 97 -3.00 -5.09 -13.74
C MET A 97 -3.21 -3.57 -13.87
N LEU A 98 -2.21 -2.87 -14.39
CA LEU A 98 -2.09 -1.42 -14.43
C LEU A 98 -2.42 -0.90 -15.83
N ASN A 99 -3.27 0.10 -15.91
CA ASN A 99 -3.60 0.81 -17.15
C ASN A 99 -2.69 2.01 -17.34
N VAL A 100 -1.68 1.85 -18.19
CA VAL A 100 -0.63 2.87 -18.36
C VAL A 100 -1.16 4.17 -18.96
N ASP A 101 -2.26 4.13 -19.71
CA ASP A 101 -2.87 5.32 -20.32
C ASP A 101 -3.61 6.17 -19.28
N LEU A 102 -4.33 5.54 -18.35
CA LEU A 102 -5.03 6.26 -17.29
C LEU A 102 -4.09 6.77 -16.20
N THR A 103 -2.94 6.11 -16.00
CA THR A 103 -1.99 6.45 -14.93
C THR A 103 -0.80 7.28 -15.38
N GLN A 104 -0.80 7.85 -16.59
CA GLN A 104 0.33 8.66 -17.10
C GLN A 104 0.73 9.83 -16.19
N ASN A 105 -0.24 10.40 -15.49
CA ASN A 105 -0.04 11.53 -14.58
C ASN A 105 0.19 11.09 -13.12
N VAL A 106 0.25 9.79 -12.85
CA VAL A 106 0.60 9.24 -11.53
C VAL A 106 2.05 8.81 -11.58
N GLN A 107 2.90 9.54 -10.87
CA GLN A 107 4.34 9.30 -10.84
C GLN A 107 4.71 8.59 -9.54
N TYR A 108 5.60 7.60 -9.65
CA TYR A 108 6.27 7.03 -8.48
C TYR A 108 7.15 8.09 -7.83
N ASP A 109 7.20 8.06 -6.49
CA ASP A 109 8.13 8.91 -5.75
C ASP A 109 9.54 8.32 -5.78
N LEU A 110 10.46 8.99 -6.47
CA LEU A 110 11.83 8.51 -6.64
C LEU A 110 12.63 8.49 -5.32
N ASN A 111 12.18 9.22 -4.29
CA ASN A 111 12.83 9.22 -2.99
C ASN A 111 12.30 8.11 -2.06
N ARG A 112 11.32 7.34 -2.55
CA ARG A 112 10.67 6.31 -1.76
C ARG A 112 11.36 4.97 -1.94
N TYR A 113 11.85 4.46 -0.82
CA TYR A 113 12.59 3.19 -0.77
C TYR A 113 11.69 1.99 -0.47
N PHE A 114 10.51 2.20 0.12
CA PHE A 114 9.58 1.16 0.50
C PHE A 114 8.13 1.57 0.32
N CYS A 115 7.27 0.57 0.09
CA CYS A 115 5.83 0.77 -0.04
C CYS A 115 5.46 1.75 -1.16
N GLU A 116 6.31 1.86 -2.18
CA GLU A 116 6.12 2.63 -3.41
C GLU A 116 4.84 2.24 -4.13
N ASP A 117 4.46 0.96 -4.11
CA ASP A 117 3.18 0.50 -4.66
C ASP A 117 1.98 1.03 -3.86
N ILE A 118 2.13 1.18 -2.53
CA ILE A 118 1.09 1.72 -1.67
C ILE A 118 0.92 3.22 -1.94
N ASP A 119 2.05 3.94 -2.03
CA ASP A 119 2.10 5.36 -2.39
C ASP A 119 1.43 5.61 -3.74
N PHE A 120 1.82 4.84 -4.77
CA PHE A 120 1.24 4.90 -6.10
C PHE A 120 -0.27 4.62 -6.07
N ASN A 121 -0.70 3.57 -5.37
CA ASN A 121 -2.13 3.24 -5.19
C ASN A 121 -2.91 4.39 -4.57
N LEU A 122 -2.36 5.03 -3.54
CA LEU A 122 -3.02 6.13 -2.85
C LEU A 122 -3.06 7.38 -3.73
N ARG A 123 -1.99 7.70 -4.47
CA ARG A 123 -1.97 8.80 -5.44
C ARG A 123 -3.00 8.57 -6.55
N ALA A 124 -3.04 7.37 -7.13
CA ALA A 124 -4.02 7.02 -8.15
C ALA A 124 -5.46 7.14 -7.63
N ASN A 125 -5.76 6.57 -6.45
CA ASN A 125 -7.10 6.67 -5.87
C ASN A 125 -7.47 8.12 -5.53
N SER A 126 -6.53 8.89 -4.98
CA SER A 126 -6.75 10.31 -4.69
C SER A 126 -7.00 11.10 -5.97
N GLY A 127 -6.36 10.78 -7.09
CA GLY A 127 -6.64 11.37 -8.40
C GLY A 127 -8.01 10.99 -9.00
N GLY A 128 -8.85 10.25 -8.26
CA GLY A 128 -10.16 9.80 -8.69
C GLY A 128 -10.11 8.60 -9.64
N LEU A 129 -8.92 8.03 -9.86
CA LEU A 129 -8.78 6.90 -10.78
C LEU A 129 -9.44 5.63 -10.21
N PRO A 130 -10.19 4.88 -11.02
CA PRO A 130 -10.91 3.70 -10.56
C PRO A 130 -9.97 2.52 -10.30
N ILE A 131 -9.97 2.06 -9.05
CA ILE A 131 -9.24 0.87 -8.59
C ILE A 131 -10.26 -0.22 -8.23
N CYS A 132 -10.04 -1.44 -8.71
CA CYS A 132 -10.94 -2.56 -8.47
C CYS A 132 -10.17 -3.81 -8.03
N ARG A 133 -10.63 -4.44 -6.94
CA ARG A 133 -10.12 -5.72 -6.47
C ARG A 133 -11.15 -6.82 -6.69
N PHE A 134 -10.73 -7.92 -7.30
CA PHE A 134 -11.51 -9.14 -7.43
C PHE A 134 -11.38 -9.93 -6.13
N ASN A 135 -12.49 -10.11 -5.43
CA ASN A 135 -12.48 -10.81 -4.14
C ASN A 135 -12.62 -12.32 -4.30
N ASN A 136 -13.17 -12.78 -5.44
CA ASN A 136 -13.30 -14.22 -5.71
C ASN A 136 -11.97 -14.88 -6.09
N PHE A 137 -10.89 -14.11 -6.24
CA PHE A 137 -9.55 -14.65 -6.43
C PHE A 137 -8.68 -14.28 -5.24
N SER A 138 -7.79 -15.17 -4.84
CA SER A 138 -6.73 -14.83 -3.91
C SER A 138 -5.39 -15.41 -4.32
N LEU A 139 -4.32 -14.65 -4.10
CA LEU A 139 -2.94 -15.15 -4.27
C LEU A 139 -2.32 -15.57 -2.93
N MET A 140 -1.40 -16.51 -2.99
CA MET A 140 -0.48 -16.82 -1.89
C MET A 140 0.95 -16.45 -2.30
N LYS A 141 1.69 -15.91 -1.34
CA LYS A 141 3.11 -15.58 -1.50
C LYS A 141 3.95 -16.62 -0.77
N LYS A 142 5.06 -17.02 -1.38
CA LYS A 142 6.11 -17.81 -0.71
C LYS A 142 6.70 -16.96 0.41
N HIS A 143 6.89 -17.55 1.59
CA HIS A 143 7.65 -16.88 2.64
C HIS A 143 9.13 -16.87 2.24
N ILE A 144 9.64 -15.67 1.95
CA ILE A 144 11.04 -15.44 1.63
C ILE A 144 11.76 -14.98 2.90
N HIS A 145 12.71 -15.80 3.37
CA HIS A 145 13.48 -15.53 4.59
C HIS A 145 14.59 -14.50 4.39
N VAL A 146 15.10 -14.38 3.15
CA VAL A 146 16.19 -13.50 2.71
C VAL A 146 15.76 -12.87 1.39
N GLY A 147 15.72 -11.54 1.28
CA GLY A 147 15.04 -10.87 0.16
C GLY A 147 14.18 -9.67 0.60
N GLY A 148 14.01 -8.71 -0.31
CA GLY A 148 13.03 -7.62 -0.18
C GLY A 148 13.37 -6.59 0.91
N HIS A 149 12.36 -6.13 1.66
CA HIS A 149 12.49 -5.11 2.72
C HIS A 149 13.49 -5.48 3.85
N LYS A 150 13.95 -6.74 3.89
CA LYS A 150 14.87 -7.26 4.91
C LYS A 150 16.35 -7.16 4.51
N ASP A 151 16.66 -6.88 3.24
CA ASP A 151 18.05 -6.93 2.73
C ASP A 151 18.77 -5.59 2.75
N PHE A 152 18.06 -4.48 2.93
CA PHE A 152 18.70 -3.18 3.11
C PHE A 152 19.31 -3.10 4.51
N ILE A 153 20.56 -3.55 4.62
CA ILE A 153 21.34 -3.48 5.85
C ILE A 153 21.85 -2.06 5.99
N VAL A 154 21.33 -1.34 6.99
CA VAL A 154 21.86 -0.04 7.37
C VAL A 154 23.22 -0.25 8.02
N LYS A 155 24.28 0.24 7.36
CA LYS A 155 25.66 0.11 7.84
C LYS A 155 26.17 1.45 8.36
N PRO A 156 27.07 1.48 9.35
CA PRO A 156 27.78 2.71 9.71
C PRO A 156 28.67 3.23 8.55
N LYS A 157 28.85 4.55 8.42
CA LYS A 157 29.67 5.19 7.35
C LYS A 157 31.21 5.00 7.45
N VAL A 158 31.70 4.24 8.44
CA VAL A 158 33.10 3.75 8.67
C VAL A 158 33.85 4.40 9.86
N MET A 159 34.54 3.52 10.61
CA MET A 159 35.55 3.69 11.68
C MET A 159 35.13 4.30 13.04
N ILE A 160 34.03 3.80 13.62
CA ILE A 160 33.93 3.71 15.09
C ILE A 160 33.66 2.25 15.42
N THR A 161 34.74 1.57 15.80
CA THR A 161 34.89 0.37 16.64
C THR A 161 33.74 -0.65 16.70
N GLU A 162 34.09 -1.88 16.28
CA GLU A 162 33.57 -3.20 16.69
C GLU A 162 32.39 -3.29 17.66
N SER A 163 31.23 -2.78 17.26
CA SER A 163 29.96 -3.14 17.89
C SER A 163 29.05 -3.70 16.81
N ALA A 164 29.16 -5.01 16.59
CA ALA A 164 28.21 -5.82 15.82
C ALA A 164 26.86 -5.99 16.56
N GLY A 165 26.42 -4.97 17.29
CA GLY A 165 25.15 -4.93 18.00
C GLY A 165 24.03 -4.39 17.10
N PRO A 166 22.76 -4.67 17.44
CA PRO A 166 21.63 -4.08 16.75
C PRO A 166 21.64 -2.55 16.88
N ILE A 167 21.39 -1.83 15.78
CA ILE A 167 21.26 -0.37 15.78
C ILE A 167 20.04 0.02 16.61
N SER A 168 20.23 0.90 17.60
CA SER A 168 19.13 1.42 18.41
C SER A 168 18.24 2.34 17.57
N PRO A 169 16.90 2.33 17.74
CA PRO A 169 16.00 3.19 16.97
C PRO A 169 16.40 4.67 16.98
N MET A 170 16.89 5.18 18.12
CA MET A 170 17.31 6.58 18.26
C MET A 170 18.52 6.95 17.39
N GLN A 171 19.28 5.98 16.88
CA GLN A 171 20.44 6.22 16.02
C GLN A 171 20.05 6.38 14.54
N TYR A 172 18.81 6.07 14.16
CA TYR A 172 18.35 6.25 12.78
C TYR A 172 18.15 7.72 12.43
N VAL A 173 17.78 8.56 13.40
CA VAL A 173 17.56 10.00 13.19
C VAL A 173 18.57 10.78 14.01
N CYS A 174 18.97 11.95 13.50
CA CYS A 174 19.83 12.88 14.22
C CYS A 174 19.31 14.30 14.01
N ALA A 175 19.67 15.20 14.94
CA ALA A 175 19.37 16.61 14.79
C ALA A 175 20.13 17.18 13.58
N PRO A 176 19.58 18.20 12.89
CA PRO A 176 20.18 18.73 11.66
C PRO A 176 21.57 19.35 11.86
N ASP A 177 21.89 19.78 13.08
CA ASP A 177 23.17 20.32 13.54
C ASP A 177 24.19 19.23 13.95
N SER A 178 23.80 17.96 13.93
CA SER A 178 24.70 16.85 14.23
C SER A 178 25.77 16.70 13.14
N GLU A 179 27.05 16.82 13.53
CA GLU A 179 28.20 16.80 12.60
C GLU A 179 28.40 15.46 11.87
N GLN A 180 27.75 14.38 12.29
CA GLN A 180 27.95 13.05 11.73
C GLN A 180 26.62 12.37 11.36
N THR A 181 26.42 12.15 10.05
CA THR A 181 25.50 11.11 9.59
C THR A 181 26.18 9.76 9.84
N LEU A 182 25.83 9.09 10.94
CA LEU A 182 26.50 7.86 11.37
C LEU A 182 26.22 6.67 10.43
N LEU A 183 25.12 6.72 9.69
CA LEU A 183 24.60 5.60 8.91
C LEU A 183 24.67 5.87 7.40
N ALA A 184 25.14 4.87 6.66
CA ALA A 184 25.31 4.85 5.21
C ALA A 184 23.99 4.48 4.53
N ALA A 185 22.94 5.27 4.78
CA ALA A 185 21.62 5.06 4.22
C ALA A 185 20.94 6.41 3.89
N PRO A 186 19.99 6.42 2.94
CA PRO A 186 19.18 7.60 2.63
C PRO A 186 18.39 8.12 3.84
N ALA A 187 18.27 9.44 3.98
CA ALA A 187 17.63 10.04 5.15
C ALA A 187 16.15 9.65 5.31
N GLN A 188 15.37 9.60 4.23
CA GLN A 188 13.96 9.20 4.27
C GLN A 188 13.79 7.75 4.71
N PHE A 189 14.65 6.85 4.23
CA PHE A 189 14.68 5.45 4.68
C PHE A 189 14.90 5.35 6.19
N LEU A 190 15.88 6.10 6.69
CA LEU A 190 16.22 6.11 8.12
C LEU A 190 15.08 6.66 8.97
N LEU A 191 14.39 7.71 8.50
CA LEU A 191 13.21 8.26 9.15
C LEU A 191 12.08 7.23 9.24
N GLU A 192 11.76 6.53 8.16
CA GLU A 192 10.74 5.47 8.19
C GLU A 192 11.13 4.33 9.13
N LYS A 193 12.40 3.92 9.15
CA LYS A 193 12.89 2.94 10.14
C LYS A 193 12.69 3.42 11.57
N PHE A 194 13.05 4.65 11.88
CA PHE A 194 12.80 5.23 13.20
C PHE A 194 11.30 5.21 13.56
N LEU A 195 10.44 5.64 12.64
CA LEU A 195 9.00 5.72 12.86
C LEU A 195 8.38 4.32 13.06
N GLN A 196 8.80 3.30 12.31
CA GLN A 196 8.36 1.92 12.53
C GLN A 196 8.57 1.44 13.98
N TYR A 197 9.65 1.87 14.63
CA TYR A 197 9.94 1.52 16.03
C TYR A 197 9.33 2.47 17.06
N SER A 198 9.21 3.76 16.74
CA SER A 198 8.89 4.81 17.72
C SER A 198 7.48 5.35 17.61
N ALA A 199 6.76 5.13 16.50
CA ALA A 199 5.47 5.76 16.26
C ALA A 199 4.40 5.38 17.30
N HIS A 200 4.45 4.17 17.87
CA HIS A 200 3.55 3.80 18.97
C HIS A 200 3.75 4.65 20.24
N LYS A 201 4.98 5.16 20.48
CA LYS A 201 5.30 6.06 21.59
C LYS A 201 4.95 7.51 21.27
N LEU A 202 5.14 7.92 20.01
CA LEU A 202 4.81 9.27 19.53
C LEU A 202 3.29 9.48 19.45
N PHE A 203 2.56 8.46 19.01
CA PHE A 203 1.12 8.51 18.76
C PHE A 203 0.36 7.39 19.49
N PRO A 204 0.44 7.31 20.84
CA PRO A 204 -0.12 6.20 21.60
C PRO A 204 -1.64 6.07 21.44
N LYS A 205 -2.33 7.19 21.17
CA LYS A 205 -3.78 7.23 20.96
C LYS A 205 -4.24 6.68 19.60
N ALA A 206 -3.33 6.57 18.64
CA ALA A 206 -3.58 6.01 17.30
C ALA A 206 -3.29 4.50 17.21
N VAL A 207 -2.64 3.92 18.23
CA VAL A 207 -2.27 2.50 18.25
C VAL A 207 -3.54 1.65 18.27
N THR A 208 -3.71 0.82 17.24
CA THR A 208 -4.84 -0.09 17.00
C THR A 208 -6.23 0.53 17.21
N ASN A 209 -6.34 1.84 16.98
CA ASN A 209 -7.55 2.62 17.25
C ASN A 209 -8.13 3.27 15.98
N PRO A 210 -9.12 2.62 15.32
CA PRO A 210 -9.74 3.17 14.13
C PRO A 210 -10.65 4.37 14.38
N ARG A 211 -11.05 4.64 15.64
CA ARG A 211 -11.88 5.82 15.96
C ARG A 211 -11.06 7.10 16.05
N ASN A 212 -9.79 6.99 16.45
CA ASN A 212 -8.89 8.12 16.62
C ASN A 212 -7.58 7.94 15.84
N PRO A 213 -7.65 7.84 14.50
CA PRO A 213 -6.46 7.67 13.68
C PRO A 213 -5.55 8.90 13.73
N LEU A 214 -4.31 8.72 13.30
CA LEU A 214 -3.42 9.81 12.95
C LEU A 214 -3.77 10.34 11.55
N LEU A 215 -3.92 11.66 11.39
CA LEU A 215 -4.15 12.26 10.07
C LEU A 215 -2.80 12.42 9.35
N ALA A 216 -2.62 11.78 8.20
CA ALA A 216 -1.45 11.96 7.34
C ALA A 216 -1.88 12.69 6.05
N VAL A 217 -1.29 13.86 5.79
CA VAL A 217 -1.69 14.71 4.66
C VAL A 217 -0.60 14.77 3.62
N ASP A 218 -0.88 14.31 2.40
CA ASP A 218 0.11 14.13 1.31
C ASP A 218 1.39 13.37 1.73
N CYS A 219 1.32 12.71 2.88
CA CYS A 219 2.41 12.03 3.52
C CYS A 219 2.06 10.56 3.61
N TYR A 220 3.00 9.75 3.16
CA TYR A 220 2.83 8.32 3.03
C TYR A 220 3.95 7.61 3.79
N LEU A 221 4.25 7.97 5.03
CA LEU A 221 5.35 7.33 5.76
C LEU A 221 4.91 5.99 6.37
N ASN A 222 5.78 4.98 6.32
CA ASN A 222 5.53 3.73 7.01
C ASN A 222 5.75 3.87 8.53
N LEU A 223 4.67 3.93 9.32
CA LEU A 223 4.70 4.02 10.79
C LEU A 223 4.64 2.66 11.50
N GLY A 224 4.73 1.56 10.76
CA GLY A 224 4.52 0.21 11.27
C GLY A 224 3.05 -0.20 11.35
N PRO A 225 2.78 -1.49 11.68
CA PRO A 225 1.45 -2.08 11.58
C PRO A 225 0.50 -1.68 12.72
N GLU A 226 1.02 -1.12 13.80
CA GLU A 226 0.26 -0.85 15.01
C GLU A 226 -0.46 0.50 14.97
N VAL A 227 0.08 1.48 14.23
CA VAL A 227 -0.46 2.85 14.20
C VAL A 227 -1.54 2.95 13.13
N THR A 228 -2.75 3.35 13.55
CA THR A 228 -3.87 3.53 12.63
C THR A 228 -3.79 4.90 11.97
N LEU A 229 -3.75 4.91 10.64
CA LEU A 229 -3.60 6.10 9.82
C LEU A 229 -4.88 6.40 9.04
N CYS A 230 -5.14 7.69 8.85
CA CYS A 230 -6.09 8.19 7.87
C CYS A 230 -5.33 9.09 6.90
N TYR A 231 -5.23 8.64 5.66
CA TYR A 231 -4.56 9.38 4.61
C TYR A 231 -5.54 10.32 3.90
N VAL A 232 -5.09 11.55 3.66
CA VAL A 232 -5.81 12.56 2.88
C VAL A 232 -4.84 13.24 1.92
N SER A 233 -5.27 13.47 0.68
CA SER A 233 -4.58 14.39 -0.22
C SER A 233 -5.14 15.79 -0.11
N SER A 234 -4.27 16.79 -0.14
CA SER A 234 -4.66 18.21 -0.12
C SER A 234 -5.10 18.75 -1.48
N ARG A 235 -4.88 18.02 -2.57
CA ARG A 235 -5.13 18.50 -3.93
C ARG A 235 -6.63 18.78 -4.14
N PRO A 236 -7.03 19.88 -4.82
CA PRO A 236 -8.44 20.27 -4.96
C PRO A 236 -9.36 19.23 -5.61
N HIS A 237 -8.83 18.43 -6.54
CA HIS A 237 -9.58 17.38 -7.25
C HIS A 237 -9.44 16.00 -6.59
N SER A 238 -8.89 15.95 -5.37
CA SER A 238 -8.65 14.68 -4.71
C SER A 238 -9.94 14.03 -4.21
N VAL A 239 -10.05 12.73 -4.41
CA VAL A 239 -11.10 11.89 -3.83
C VAL A 239 -10.57 11.28 -2.54
N ASN A 240 -10.96 11.88 -1.41
CA ASN A 240 -10.58 11.43 -0.08
C ASN A 240 -11.65 10.55 0.55
N VAL A 241 -11.22 9.73 1.53
CA VAL A 241 -12.15 8.97 2.37
C VAL A 241 -12.97 9.92 3.22
N ASN A 242 -14.27 9.62 3.40
CA ASN A 242 -15.09 10.42 4.31
C ASN A 242 -14.57 10.24 5.75
N CYS A 243 -14.21 11.36 6.38
CA CYS A 243 -13.68 11.43 7.73
C CYS A 243 -14.72 11.89 8.77
N ASP A 244 -16.00 11.98 8.38
CA ASP A 244 -17.08 12.38 9.28
C ASP A 244 -17.15 11.48 10.51
N GLY A 245 -17.31 12.10 11.68
CA GLY A 245 -17.38 11.38 12.95
C GLY A 245 -16.02 10.96 13.55
N LEU A 246 -14.91 11.11 12.82
CA LEU A 246 -13.57 10.86 13.37
C LEU A 246 -13.07 12.03 14.21
N ALA A 247 -12.22 11.71 15.18
CA ALA A 247 -11.44 12.67 15.97
C ALA A 247 -9.96 12.27 15.94
N PHE A 248 -9.14 13.04 15.24
CA PHE A 248 -7.75 12.70 14.99
C PHE A 248 -6.90 12.87 16.24
N SER A 249 -6.04 11.88 16.48
CA SER A 249 -5.13 11.85 17.63
C SER A 249 -3.77 12.51 17.38
N GLY A 250 -3.55 12.96 16.15
CA GLY A 250 -2.40 13.77 15.76
C GLY A 250 -2.44 14.10 14.27
N LEU A 251 -1.44 14.84 13.83
CA LEU A 251 -1.22 15.25 12.45
C LEU A 251 0.21 14.90 12.06
N LEU A 252 0.38 14.32 10.88
CA LEU A 252 1.67 14.04 10.26
C LEU A 252 1.78 14.80 8.93
N LEU A 253 2.73 15.74 8.88
CA LEU A 253 3.07 16.50 7.68
C LEU A 253 4.51 16.17 7.27
N TYR A 254 4.71 15.76 6.02
CA TYR A 254 6.04 15.49 5.49
C TYR A 254 6.06 15.80 4.00
N LEU A 255 6.88 16.79 3.60
CA LEU A 255 7.03 17.22 2.21
C LEU A 255 5.69 17.44 1.49
N CYS A 256 4.73 18.03 2.20
CA CYS A 256 3.36 18.17 1.71
C CYS A 256 3.26 19.11 0.51
N ASP A 257 2.16 18.98 -0.23
CA ASP A 257 1.86 19.90 -1.34
C ASP A 257 1.56 21.32 -0.82
N SER A 258 1.76 22.30 -1.69
CA SER A 258 1.43 23.70 -1.48
C SER A 258 -0.04 23.96 -1.14
N PHE A 259 -0.93 23.00 -1.42
CA PHE A 259 -2.36 23.08 -1.10
C PHE A 259 -2.67 22.82 0.37
N VAL A 260 -1.71 22.34 1.18
CA VAL A 260 -1.88 22.21 2.63
C VAL A 260 -1.95 23.59 3.27
N CYS A 261 -3.16 24.05 3.54
CA CYS A 261 -3.41 25.34 4.18
C CYS A 261 -4.19 25.20 5.50
N ALA A 262 -4.11 26.22 6.35
CA ALA A 262 -4.84 26.25 7.62
C ALA A 262 -6.36 26.06 7.44
N GLY A 263 -6.94 26.60 6.36
CA GLY A 263 -8.36 26.44 6.04
C GLY A 263 -8.75 24.99 5.77
N MET A 264 -7.86 24.22 5.14
CA MET A 264 -8.07 22.79 4.92
C MET A 264 -7.98 22.01 6.24
N LEU A 265 -6.94 22.24 7.05
CA LEU A 265 -6.73 21.52 8.30
C LEU A 265 -7.86 21.76 9.32
N LYS A 266 -8.46 22.95 9.32
CA LYS A 266 -9.62 23.31 10.16
C LYS A 266 -10.87 22.45 9.91
N LYS A 267 -10.94 21.71 8.80
CA LYS A 267 -12.05 20.78 8.50
C LYS A 267 -11.99 19.52 9.37
N PHE A 268 -10.83 19.20 9.94
CA PHE A 268 -10.62 18.00 10.74
C PHE A 268 -10.70 18.33 12.23
N ARG A 269 -11.30 17.40 13.01
CA ARG A 269 -11.40 17.53 14.46
C ARG A 269 -10.24 16.80 15.12
N PHE A 270 -9.47 17.50 15.94
CA PHE A 270 -8.36 16.93 16.71
C PHE A 270 -8.73 16.78 18.18
N LEU A 271 -8.22 15.73 18.82
CA LEU A 271 -8.32 15.56 20.27
C LEU A 271 -7.54 16.66 21.01
N LYS A 272 -7.81 16.86 22.31
CA LYS A 272 -6.98 17.75 23.13
C LYS A 272 -5.63 17.08 23.42
N GLY A 273 -4.55 17.88 23.38
CA GLY A 273 -3.18 17.42 23.63
C GLY A 273 -2.66 16.47 22.54
N THR A 274 -3.04 16.70 21.29
CA THR A 274 -2.56 15.94 20.13
C THR A 274 -1.14 16.33 19.78
N CYS A 275 -0.35 15.33 19.38
CA CYS A 275 0.97 15.57 18.82
C CYS A 275 0.81 16.00 17.35
N PHE A 276 1.47 17.09 16.98
CA PHE A 276 1.62 17.54 15.60
C PHE A 276 3.09 17.32 15.25
N THR A 277 3.36 16.57 14.18
CA THR A 277 4.73 16.25 13.74
C THR A 277 4.89 16.55 12.26
#